data_AF-A0A939E1F5-F1
#
_entry.id   AF-A0A939E1F5-F1
#
_cell.length_a   1.000
_cell.length_b   1.000
_cell.length_c   1.000
_cell.angle_alpha   90.00
_cell.angle_beta   90.00
_cell.angle_gamma   90.00
#
_symmetry.space_group_name_H-M   'P 1'
#
loop_
_entity.id
_entity.type
_entity.pdbx_description
1 polymer ?
#
loop_
_entity_poly.entity_id
_entity_poly.type
_entity_poly.pdbx_seq_one_letter_code
_entity_poly.pdbx_strand_id
1 'polypeptide(L)'
;MDSEELWKKYADSVMDGQPSIERAKIMAGFIKENRPMGKLSHVDQLSVHKMRRALENPHDEFAKTQQILAQEFSRFYRKRNLIVHSGRVLDHDIEQTADKLLPLVANGIDQIFIADMQYGISPTALAAKVKFRAGCLPEKGGPDEHRLVELLEPEKKSDST
;
A
#
# COMPACT_ATOMS: atom_id res chain seq x y z
N MET A 1 1.90 26.66 20.90
CA MET A 1 1.04 26.43 19.73
C MET A 1 0.09 25.32 20.11
N ASP A 2 -1.22 25.57 20.02
CA ASP A 2 -2.22 24.61 20.49
C ASP A 2 -2.19 23.33 19.64
N SER A 3 -2.37 22.16 20.26
CA SER A 3 -2.31 20.85 19.58
C SER A 3 -3.36 20.76 18.46
N GLU A 4 -4.45 21.52 18.58
CA GLU A 4 -5.53 21.59 17.60
C GLU A 4 -5.18 22.47 16.39
N GLU A 5 -4.44 23.56 16.62
CA GLU A 5 -3.96 24.47 15.58
C GLU A 5 -2.84 23.82 14.74
N LEU A 6 -1.98 23.04 15.40
CA LEU A 6 -1.00 22.15 14.75
C LEU A 6 -1.66 21.10 13.86
N TRP A 7 -2.76 20.50 14.32
CA TRP A 7 -3.49 19.49 13.57
C TRP A 7 -4.25 20.06 12.35
N LYS A 8 -4.84 21.26 12.46
CA LYS A 8 -5.51 21.93 11.34
C LYS A 8 -4.53 22.26 10.20
N LYS A 9 -3.43 22.94 10.54
CA LYS A 9 -2.36 23.23 9.57
C LYS A 9 -1.79 21.96 8.93
N TYR A 10 -1.79 20.86 9.68
CA TYR A 10 -1.39 19.55 9.19
C TYR A 10 -2.39 18.93 8.22
N ALA A 11 -3.69 18.92 8.56
CA ALA A 11 -4.74 18.40 7.70
C ALA A 11 -4.71 19.14 6.36
N ASP A 12 -4.52 20.45 6.40
CA ASP A 12 -4.33 21.29 5.21
C ASP A 12 -3.08 20.84 4.42
N SER A 13 -1.92 20.62 5.06
CA SER A 13 -0.71 20.15 4.36
C SER A 13 -0.84 18.75 3.73
N VAL A 14 -1.61 17.85 4.36
CA VAL A 14 -1.91 16.54 3.77
C VAL A 14 -2.86 16.72 2.61
N MET A 15 -3.91 17.52 2.74
CA MET A 15 -4.90 17.74 1.67
C MET A 15 -4.32 18.50 0.47
N ASP A 16 -3.39 19.41 0.70
CA ASP A 16 -2.68 20.20 -0.31
C ASP A 16 -1.60 19.39 -1.05
N GLY A 17 -1.17 18.26 -0.49
CA GLY A 17 -0.23 17.34 -1.13
C GLY A 17 -0.85 16.70 -2.37
N GLN A 18 -0.64 17.27 -3.55
CA GLN A 18 -0.73 16.56 -4.82
C GLN A 18 0.69 16.22 -5.26
N PRO A 19 1.02 14.95 -5.56
CA PRO A 19 0.19 13.74 -5.68
C PRO A 19 0.02 12.90 -4.38
N SER A 20 -0.80 11.82 -4.45
CA SER A 20 -1.14 10.92 -3.32
C SER A 20 0.04 10.35 -2.55
N ILE A 21 1.18 10.14 -3.22
CA ILE A 21 2.42 9.70 -2.60
C ILE A 21 2.99 10.72 -1.61
N GLU A 22 2.94 12.01 -1.94
CA GLU A 22 3.48 13.05 -1.06
C GLU A 22 2.67 13.12 0.24
N ARG A 23 1.35 12.91 0.15
CA ARG A 23 0.49 12.75 1.35
C ARG A 23 0.90 11.55 2.19
N ALA A 24 1.20 10.41 1.55
CA ALA A 24 1.61 9.20 2.24
C ALA A 24 2.98 9.37 2.92
N LYS A 25 3.94 10.04 2.27
CA LYS A 25 5.26 10.38 2.84
C LYS A 25 5.13 11.31 4.04
N ILE A 26 4.31 12.37 3.92
CA ILE A 26 4.00 13.28 5.03
C ILE A 26 3.43 12.48 6.19
N MET A 27 2.33 11.75 5.98
CA MET A 27 1.70 10.92 7.02
C MET A 27 2.69 9.95 7.68
N ALA A 28 3.54 9.27 6.91
CA ALA A 28 4.56 8.36 7.44
C ALA A 28 5.58 9.07 8.33
N GLY A 29 6.03 10.28 7.96
CA GLY A 29 6.89 11.11 8.78
C GLY A 29 6.24 11.47 10.12
N PHE A 30 4.99 11.90 10.10
CA PHE A 30 4.24 12.23 11.32
C PHE A 30 4.09 11.04 12.28
N ILE A 31 3.83 9.85 11.73
CA ILE A 31 3.70 8.62 12.52
C ILE A 31 5.05 8.21 13.13
N LYS A 32 6.14 8.26 12.35
CA LYS A 32 7.50 7.93 12.83
C LYS A 32 7.94 8.88 13.95
N GLU A 33 7.60 10.16 13.84
CA GLU A 33 7.96 11.18 14.83
C GLU A 33 7.04 11.19 16.07
N ASN A 34 6.04 10.29 16.14
CA ASN A 34 5.04 10.25 17.21
C ASN A 34 4.40 11.61 17.50
N ARG A 35 4.19 12.42 16.46
CA ARG A 35 3.57 13.74 16.63
C ARG A 35 2.13 13.59 17.11
N PRO A 36 1.66 14.47 18.01
CA PRO A 36 0.28 14.45 18.47
C PRO A 36 -0.64 14.72 17.28
N MET A 37 -1.44 13.70 16.93
CA MET A 37 -2.57 13.88 16.03
C MET A 37 -3.73 14.39 16.88
N GLY A 38 -4.57 15.28 16.34
CA GLY A 38 -5.72 15.82 17.06
C GLY A 38 -6.71 14.73 17.51
N LYS A 39 -7.92 15.10 17.94
CA LYS A 39 -8.97 14.12 18.29
C LYS A 39 -9.41 13.34 17.05
N LEU A 40 -8.68 12.25 16.75
CA LEU A 40 -9.00 11.29 15.71
C LEU A 40 -10.22 10.46 16.12
N SER A 41 -11.02 10.04 15.13
CA SER A 41 -12.06 9.04 15.35
C SER A 41 -11.43 7.71 15.79
N HIS A 42 -12.22 6.83 16.40
CA HIS A 42 -11.72 5.50 16.81
C HIS A 42 -11.18 4.68 15.61
N VAL A 43 -11.82 4.80 14.44
CA VAL A 43 -11.40 4.13 13.22
C VAL A 43 -10.06 4.66 12.73
N ASP A 44 -9.86 5.98 12.76
CA ASP A 44 -8.61 6.62 12.32
C ASP A 44 -7.46 6.29 13.27
N GLN A 45 -7.72 6.22 14.59
CA GLN A 45 -6.74 5.78 15.57
C GLN A 45 -6.26 4.35 15.29
N LEU A 46 -7.18 3.44 14.95
CA LEU A 46 -6.83 2.08 14.57
C LEU A 46 -6.01 2.02 13.28
N SER A 47 -6.36 2.84 12.29
CA SER A 47 -5.59 2.97 11.05
C SER A 47 -4.17 3.47 11.31
N VAL A 48 -4.00 4.50 12.15
CA VAL A 48 -2.69 5.01 12.56
C VAL A 48 -1.88 3.94 13.31
N HIS A 49 -2.52 3.17 14.18
CA HIS A 49 -1.87 2.06 14.88
C HIS A 49 -1.35 1.00 13.90
N LYS A 50 -2.14 0.62 12.90
CA LYS A 50 -1.71 -0.32 11.84
C LYS A 50 -0.57 0.25 11.00
N MET A 51 -0.66 1.52 10.60
CA MET A 51 0.40 2.20 9.84
C MET A 51 1.71 2.26 10.64
N ARG A 52 1.65 2.58 11.94
CA ARG A 52 2.84 2.57 12.81
C ARG A 52 3.52 1.21 12.81
N ARG A 53 2.75 0.14 13.02
CA ARG A 53 3.27 -1.23 13.00
C ARG A 53 3.96 -1.57 11.68
N ALA A 54 3.39 -1.14 10.55
CA ALA A 54 3.97 -1.34 9.22
C ALA A 54 5.23 -0.50 8.98
N LEU A 55 5.33 0.70 9.56
CA LEU A 55 6.53 1.55 9.46
C LEU A 55 7.67 1.07 10.36
N GLU A 56 7.35 0.43 11.49
CA GLU A 56 8.34 -0.11 12.44
C GLU A 56 8.91 -1.47 11.99
N ASN A 57 8.09 -2.31 11.33
CA ASN A 57 8.47 -3.65 10.88
C ASN A 57 8.01 -3.88 9.43
N PRO A 58 8.54 -3.11 8.45
CA PRO A 58 8.00 -3.10 7.10
C PRO A 58 8.15 -4.43 6.40
N HIS A 59 9.26 -5.16 6.60
CA HIS A 59 9.45 -6.51 6.05
C HIS A 59 8.35 -7.47 6.50
N ASP A 60 8.13 -7.62 7.81
CA ASP A 60 7.19 -8.59 8.37
C ASP A 60 5.74 -8.26 8.02
N GLU A 61 5.36 -6.98 8.08
CA GLU A 61 4.00 -6.57 7.73
C GLU A 61 3.74 -6.72 6.22
N PHE A 62 4.73 -6.44 5.38
CA PHE A 62 4.63 -6.67 3.95
C PHE A 62 4.50 -8.17 3.65
N ALA A 63 5.37 -9.01 4.20
CA ALA A 63 5.34 -10.46 4.02
C ALA A 63 4.01 -11.07 4.47
N LYS A 64 3.50 -10.62 5.63
CA LYS A 64 2.19 -11.04 6.15
C LYS A 64 1.06 -10.63 5.22
N THR A 65 1.08 -9.39 4.72
CA THR A 65 0.07 -8.91 3.75
C THR A 65 0.11 -9.72 2.46
N GLN A 66 1.30 -9.98 1.94
CA GLN A 66 1.51 -10.81 0.76
C GLN A 66 0.97 -12.23 0.96
N GLN A 67 1.21 -12.84 2.13
CA GLN A 67 0.69 -14.17 2.45
C GLN A 67 -0.84 -14.21 2.48
N ILE A 68 -1.48 -13.22 3.12
CA ILE A 68 -2.94 -13.10 3.18
C ILE A 68 -3.51 -12.97 1.77
N LEU A 69 -2.96 -12.07 0.96
CA LEU A 69 -3.40 -11.88 -0.42
C LEU A 69 -3.24 -13.15 -1.24
N ALA A 70 -2.09 -13.82 -1.17
CA ALA A 70 -1.85 -15.06 -1.90
C ALA A 70 -2.85 -16.17 -1.53
N GLN A 71 -3.23 -16.26 -0.26
CA GLN A 71 -4.25 -17.20 0.22
C GLN A 71 -5.63 -16.87 -0.35
N GLU A 72 -6.03 -15.59 -0.33
CA GLU A 72 -7.31 -15.15 -0.87
C GLU A 72 -7.39 -15.31 -2.40
N PHE A 73 -6.32 -15.00 -3.14
CA PHE A 73 -6.24 -15.30 -4.58
C PHE A 73 -6.34 -16.80 -4.86
N SER A 74 -5.68 -17.63 -4.06
CA SER A 74 -5.77 -19.09 -4.20
C SER A 74 -7.19 -19.60 -3.95
N ARG A 75 -7.88 -19.06 -2.94
CA ARG A 75 -9.28 -19.37 -2.64
C ARG A 75 -10.19 -18.95 -3.80
N PHE A 76 -10.03 -17.72 -4.30
CA PHE A 76 -10.76 -17.22 -5.44
C PHE A 76 -10.56 -18.11 -6.69
N TYR A 77 -9.31 -18.45 -7.01
CA TYR A 77 -8.97 -19.30 -8.15
C TYR A 77 -9.59 -20.70 -8.05
N ARG A 78 -9.51 -21.35 -6.87
CA ARG A 78 -10.12 -22.67 -6.63
C ARG A 78 -11.63 -22.61 -6.78
N LYS A 79 -12.28 -21.59 -6.20
CA LYS A 79 -13.74 -21.40 -6.30
C LYS A 79 -14.17 -21.18 -7.76
N ARG A 80 -13.44 -20.34 -8.51
CA ARG A 80 -13.67 -20.12 -9.95
C ARG A 80 -13.57 -21.43 -10.75
N ASN A 81 -12.52 -22.22 -10.52
CA ASN A 81 -12.32 -23.49 -11.23
C ASN A 81 -13.39 -24.52 -10.87
N LEU A 82 -13.91 -24.51 -9.64
CA LEU A 82 -14.99 -25.40 -9.22
C LEU A 82 -16.32 -25.06 -9.93
N ILE A 83 -16.62 -23.79 -10.14
CA ILE A 83 -17.76 -23.38 -10.99
C ILE A 83 -17.56 -23.90 -12.43
N VAL A 84 -16.39 -23.61 -13.02
CA VAL A 84 -16.11 -23.91 -14.43
C VAL A 84 -16.10 -25.41 -14.72
N HIS A 85 -15.50 -26.23 -13.84
CA HIS A 85 -15.28 -27.65 -14.11
C HIS A 85 -16.34 -28.58 -13.53
N SER A 86 -17.00 -28.19 -12.44
CA SER A 86 -17.98 -29.07 -11.78
C SER A 86 -19.42 -28.61 -11.95
N GLY A 87 -19.68 -27.48 -12.61
CA GLY A 87 -21.03 -26.89 -12.76
C GLY A 87 -21.71 -26.61 -11.42
N ARG A 88 -20.96 -26.69 -10.32
CA ARG A 88 -21.45 -26.62 -8.95
C ARG A 88 -21.21 -25.20 -8.47
N VAL A 89 -22.28 -24.44 -8.34
CA VAL A 89 -22.28 -23.17 -7.63
C VAL A 89 -22.18 -23.48 -6.14
N LEU A 90 -20.96 -23.71 -5.64
CA LEU A 90 -20.72 -23.76 -4.20
C LEU A 90 -20.59 -22.32 -3.69
N ASP A 91 -21.75 -21.79 -3.31
CA ASP A 91 -21.97 -20.93 -2.15
C ASP A 91 -21.56 -19.44 -2.14
N HIS A 92 -22.28 -18.73 -1.27
CA HIS A 92 -22.49 -17.29 -1.00
C HIS A 92 -21.25 -16.37 -0.84
N ASP A 93 -20.04 -16.86 -1.12
CA ASP A 93 -18.79 -16.21 -0.72
C ASP A 93 -17.86 -15.85 -1.89
N ILE A 94 -18.16 -16.24 -3.13
CA ILE A 94 -17.34 -15.86 -4.29
C ILE A 94 -17.43 -14.36 -4.52
N GLU A 95 -18.64 -13.81 -4.50
CA GLU A 95 -18.89 -12.37 -4.60
C GLU A 95 -18.16 -11.64 -3.47
N GLN A 96 -18.28 -12.09 -2.22
CA GLN A 96 -17.57 -11.47 -1.09
C GLN A 96 -16.03 -11.54 -1.21
N THR A 97 -15.49 -12.63 -1.77
CA THR A 97 -14.04 -12.77 -1.99
C THR A 97 -13.61 -11.85 -3.15
N ALA A 98 -14.41 -11.78 -4.21
CA ALA A 98 -14.19 -10.92 -5.36
C ALA A 98 -14.28 -9.44 -4.98
N ASP A 99 -15.28 -9.02 -4.22
CA ASP A 99 -15.48 -7.65 -3.74
C ASP A 99 -14.28 -7.14 -2.94
N LYS A 100 -13.60 -8.01 -2.21
CA LYS A 100 -12.38 -7.67 -1.46
C LYS A 100 -11.14 -7.62 -2.35
N LEU A 101 -11.02 -8.54 -3.31
CA LEU A 101 -9.81 -8.68 -4.14
C LEU A 101 -9.79 -7.76 -5.36
N LEU A 102 -10.93 -7.60 -6.04
CA LEU A 102 -11.02 -6.86 -7.30
C LEU A 102 -10.56 -5.40 -7.18
N PRO A 103 -10.93 -4.63 -6.14
CA PRO A 103 -10.42 -3.27 -5.99
C PRO A 103 -8.90 -3.21 -5.82
N LEU A 104 -8.31 -4.21 -5.14
CA LEU A 104 -6.85 -4.28 -4.93
C LEU A 104 -6.12 -4.62 -6.23
N VAL A 105 -6.64 -5.58 -7.00
CA VAL A 105 -6.10 -5.95 -8.32
C VAL A 105 -6.19 -4.77 -9.28
N ALA A 106 -7.37 -4.14 -9.35
CA ALA A 106 -7.61 -3.01 -10.23
C ALA A 106 -6.64 -1.86 -9.91
N ASN A 107 -6.52 -1.48 -8.64
CA ASN A 107 -5.56 -0.45 -8.23
C ASN A 107 -4.12 -0.82 -8.59
N GLY A 108 -3.70 -2.06 -8.32
CA GLY A 108 -2.35 -2.53 -8.69
C GLY A 108 -2.08 -2.46 -10.19
N ILE A 109 -3.06 -2.85 -11.01
CA ILE A 109 -2.99 -2.76 -12.48
C ILE A 109 -2.94 -1.29 -12.93
N ASP A 110 -3.77 -0.43 -12.33
CA ASP A 110 -3.78 1.01 -12.65
C ASP A 110 -2.41 1.64 -12.37
N GLN A 111 -1.78 1.33 -11.23
CA GLN A 111 -0.44 1.84 -10.93
C GLN A 111 0.61 1.38 -11.94
N ILE A 112 0.52 0.14 -12.40
CA ILE A 112 1.39 -0.42 -13.43
C ILE A 112 1.21 0.34 -14.77
N PHE A 113 -0.03 0.61 -15.17
CA PHE A 113 -0.31 1.38 -16.39
C PHE A 113 0.09 2.84 -16.27
N ILE A 114 -0.13 3.47 -15.12
CA ILE A 114 0.32 4.84 -14.83
C ILE A 114 1.84 4.93 -14.99
N ALA A 115 2.59 3.95 -14.47
CA ALA A 115 4.04 3.90 -14.61
C ALA A 115 4.51 3.82 -16.07
N ASP A 116 3.85 2.99 -16.88
CA ASP A 116 4.15 2.86 -18.31
C ASP A 116 3.83 4.15 -19.07
N MET A 117 2.62 4.69 -18.88
CA MET A 117 2.16 5.89 -19.60
C MET A 117 2.89 7.18 -19.20
N GLN A 118 3.18 7.37 -17.91
CA GLN A 118 3.77 8.62 -17.41
C GLN A 118 5.30 8.59 -17.36
N TYR A 119 5.90 7.42 -17.16
CA TYR A 119 7.35 7.29 -16.91
C TYR A 119 8.06 6.39 -17.93
N GLY A 120 7.33 5.76 -18.85
CA GLY A 120 7.90 4.86 -19.87
C GLY A 120 8.52 3.60 -19.29
N ILE A 121 8.07 3.17 -18.10
CA ILE A 121 8.58 1.96 -17.44
C ILE A 121 7.66 0.81 -17.78
N SER A 122 8.20 -0.21 -18.45
CA SER A 122 7.39 -1.37 -18.81
C SER A 122 6.77 -2.04 -17.57
N PRO A 123 5.54 -2.57 -17.67
CA PRO A 123 4.87 -3.26 -16.58
C PRO A 123 5.70 -4.33 -15.87
N THR A 124 6.44 -5.12 -16.65
CA THR A 124 7.31 -6.18 -16.15
C THR A 124 8.53 -5.63 -15.41
N ALA A 125 9.12 -4.53 -15.90
CA ALA A 125 10.22 -3.88 -15.24
C ALA A 125 9.80 -3.29 -13.89
N LEU A 126 8.63 -2.63 -13.82
CA LEU A 126 8.11 -2.12 -12.56
C LEU A 126 7.84 -3.27 -11.58
N ALA A 127 7.16 -4.33 -12.01
CA ALA A 127 6.87 -5.48 -11.16
C ALA A 127 8.16 -6.14 -10.62
N ALA A 128 9.20 -6.27 -11.45
CA ALA A 128 10.50 -6.78 -11.03
C ALA A 128 11.18 -5.88 -9.99
N LYS A 129 11.14 -4.55 -10.19
CA LYS A 129 11.66 -3.56 -9.25
C LYS A 129 10.92 -3.61 -7.90
N VAL A 130 9.59 -3.64 -7.93
CA VAL A 130 8.76 -3.75 -6.71
C VAL A 130 9.13 -5.02 -5.95
N LYS A 131 9.25 -6.16 -6.64
CA LYS A 131 9.64 -7.43 -6.03
C LYS A 131 11.04 -7.35 -5.40
N PHE A 132 12.00 -6.72 -6.07
CA PHE A 132 13.35 -6.52 -5.55
C PHE A 132 13.33 -5.64 -4.29
N ARG A 133 12.72 -4.45 -4.36
CA ARG A 133 12.61 -3.51 -3.24
C ARG A 133 11.88 -4.11 -2.05
N ALA A 134 10.82 -4.88 -2.29
CA ALA A 134 10.10 -5.61 -1.27
C ALA A 134 11.01 -6.61 -0.52
N GLY A 135 11.90 -7.30 -1.25
CA GLY A 135 12.89 -8.21 -0.67
C GLY A 135 14.03 -7.51 0.08
N CYS A 136 14.20 -6.20 -0.13
CA CYS A 136 15.19 -5.37 0.55
C CYS A 136 14.56 -4.44 1.61
N LEU A 137 13.28 -4.63 1.95
CA LEU A 137 12.66 -3.88 3.04
C LEU A 137 13.41 -4.16 4.35
N PRO A 138 13.67 -3.13 5.16
CA PRO A 138 14.43 -3.32 6.38
C PRO A 138 13.65 -4.19 7.39
N GLU A 139 14.39 -5.06 8.07
CA GLU A 139 13.93 -5.62 9.34
C GLU A 139 13.79 -4.52 10.39
N LYS A 140 13.18 -4.83 11.53
CA LYS A 140 12.92 -3.86 12.60
C LYS A 140 14.19 -3.08 12.98
N GLY A 141 14.17 -1.76 12.79
CA GLY A 141 15.29 -0.87 13.11
C GLY A 141 16.44 -0.86 12.10
N GLY A 142 16.28 -1.51 10.94
CA GLY A 142 17.24 -1.47 9.84
C GLY A 142 17.29 -0.12 9.11
N PRO A 143 18.31 0.10 8.25
CA PRO A 143 18.47 1.32 7.48
C PRO A 143 17.29 1.54 6.51
N ASP A 144 16.77 2.76 6.45
CA ASP A 144 15.56 3.16 5.70
C ASP A 144 15.84 3.37 4.19
N GLU A 145 16.67 2.51 3.58
CA GLU A 145 17.07 2.60 2.16
C GLU A 145 15.90 2.32 1.21
N HIS A 146 14.96 1.46 1.64
CA HIS A 146 13.74 1.16 0.92
C HIS A 146 12.53 1.38 1.82
N ARG A 147 11.77 2.42 1.52
CA ARG A 147 10.56 2.78 2.26
C ARG A 147 9.35 2.01 1.74
N LEU A 148 8.55 1.50 2.66
CA LEU A 148 7.26 0.87 2.36
C LEU A 148 6.37 1.76 1.48
N VAL A 149 6.40 3.08 1.70
CA VAL A 149 5.59 4.04 0.93
C VAL A 149 6.09 4.24 -0.50
N GLU A 150 7.33 3.87 -0.83
CA GLU A 150 7.97 4.12 -2.13
C GLU A 150 8.07 2.87 -3.00
N LEU A 151 7.49 1.74 -2.57
CA LEU A 151 7.62 0.46 -3.28
C LEU A 151 7.18 0.56 -4.74
N LEU A 152 6.06 1.25 -5.00
CA LEU A 152 5.47 1.41 -6.33
C LEU A 152 5.99 2.65 -7.07
N GLU A 153 6.88 3.44 -6.45
CA GLU A 153 7.32 4.69 -7.04
C GLU A 153 8.31 4.44 -8.20
N PRO A 154 8.03 4.97 -9.39
CA PRO A 154 9.01 4.97 -10.46
C PRO A 154 10.19 5.84 -10.04
N GLU A 155 11.42 5.36 -10.21
CA GLU A 155 12.59 6.23 -10.11
C GLU A 155 12.43 7.34 -11.15
N LYS A 156 12.34 8.60 -10.70
CA LYS A 156 12.58 9.72 -11.61
C LYS A 156 13.92 9.45 -12.26
N LYS A 157 13.97 9.44 -13.60
CA LYS A 157 15.25 9.57 -14.30
C LYS A 157 15.94 10.78 -13.65
N SER A 158 17.11 10.57 -13.07
CA SER A 158 18.00 11.69 -12.82
C SER A 158 18.15 12.39 -14.15
N ASP A 159 17.83 13.68 -14.20
CA ASP A 159 18.19 14.52 -15.33
C ASP A 159 19.71 14.42 -15.44
N SER A 160 20.18 13.52 -16.31
CA SER A 160 21.56 13.44 -16.73
C SER A 160 21.85 14.75 -17.44
N THR A 161 22.36 15.71 -16.68
CA THR A 161 23.00 16.92 -17.17
C THR A 161 24.37 16.56 -17.72
#